data_AF-A0A7K2ZM43-F1
#
_entry.id   AF-A0A7K2ZM43-F1
#
_cell.length_a   1.000
_cell.length_b   1.000
_cell.length_c   1.000
_cell.angle_alpha   90.00
_cell.angle_beta   90.00
_cell.angle_gamma   90.00
#
_symmetry.space_group_name_H-M   'P 1'
#
loop_
_entity.id
_entity.type
_entity.pdbx_description
1 polymer ?
#
loop_
_entity_poly.entity_id
_entity_poly.type
_entity_poly.pdbx_seq_one_letter_code
_entity_poly.pdbx_strand_id
1 'polypeptide(L)' 'MRLTVFGATGGVGQEVVGQALAAGHEVTVVVRAPARLPEAFDARAL' A
#
# COMPACT_ATOMS: atom_id res chain seq x y z
N MET A 1 13.00 2.15 4.18
CA MET A 1 12.58 3.58 4.25
C MET A 1 11.16 3.67 4.76
N ARG A 2 10.64 4.89 5.03
CA ARG A 2 9.22 5.14 5.32
C ARG A 2 8.59 5.83 4.12
N LEU A 3 7.66 5.16 3.44
CA LEU A 3 7.09 5.59 2.17
C LEU A 3 5.60 5.85 2.33
N THR A 4 5.09 6.93 1.74
CA THR A 4 3.65 7.17 1.62
C THR A 4 3.23 7.05 0.17
N VAL A 5 2.28 6.15 -0.12
CA VAL A 5 1.83 5.85 -1.47
C VAL A 5 0.37 6.26 -1.66
N PHE A 6 0.12 7.14 -2.62
CA PHE A 6 -1.21 7.47 -3.10
C PHE A 6 -1.58 6.57 -4.27
N GLY A 7 -2.84 6.14 -4.33
CA GLY A 7 -3.31 5.31 -5.44
C GLY A 7 -2.94 3.82 -5.35
N ALA A 8 -2.64 3.32 -4.14
CA ALA A 8 -2.30 1.92 -3.86
C ALA A 8 -3.38 0.89 -4.29
N THR A 9 -4.59 1.34 -4.63
CA THR A 9 -5.67 0.47 -5.12
C THR A 9 -5.63 0.23 -6.64
N GLY A 10 -4.84 0.99 -7.39
CA GLY A 10 -4.68 0.79 -8.84
C GLY A 10 -3.57 -0.21 -9.15
N GLY A 11 -3.56 -0.80 -10.35
CA GLY A 11 -2.59 -1.87 -10.70
C GLY A 11 -1.13 -1.46 -10.50
N VAL A 12 -0.74 -0.26 -10.93
CA VAL A 12 0.62 0.26 -10.70
C VAL A 12 0.89 0.49 -9.22
N GLY A 13 -0.07 1.07 -8.49
CA GLY A 13 0.08 1.34 -7.07
C GLY A 13 0.26 0.06 -6.25
N GLN A 14 -0.42 -1.02 -6.63
CA GLN A 14 -0.27 -2.33 -5.99
C GLN A 14 1.14 -2.88 -6.19
N GLU A 15 1.67 -2.81 -7.42
CA GLU A 15 3.02 -3.28 -7.72
C GLU A 15 4.08 -2.47 -6.96
N VAL A 16 3.93 -1.14 -6.91
CA VAL A 16 4.83 -0.27 -6.14
C VAL A 16 4.83 -0.64 -4.66
N VAL A 17 3.66 -0.85 -4.05
CA VAL A 17 3.56 -1.26 -2.64
C VAL A 17 4.18 -2.64 -2.43
N GLY A 18 3.88 -3.60 -3.30
CA GLY A 18 4.44 -4.96 -3.22
C GLY A 18 5.96 -4.96 -3.27
N GLN A 19 6.57 -4.24 -4.21
CA GLN A 19 8.03 -4.11 -4.32
C GLN A 19 8.64 -3.39 -3.12
N ALA A 20 8.00 -2.31 -2.63
CA ALA A 20 8.47 -1.57 -1.46
C ALA A 20 8.47 -2.44 -0.20
N LEU A 21 7.42 -3.23 0.00
CA LEU A 21 7.33 -4.18 1.11
C LEU A 21 8.38 -5.29 0.97
N ALA A 22 8.56 -5.86 -0.22
CA ALA A 22 9.58 -6.88 -0.49
C ALA A 22 11.01 -6.35 -0.24
N ALA A 23 11.25 -5.06 -0.46
CA ALA A 23 12.49 -4.37 -0.14
C ALA A 23 12.65 -3.98 1.35
N GLY A 24 11.73 -4.39 2.22
CA GLY A 24 11.78 -4.14 3.66
C GLY A 24 11.48 -2.68 4.04
N HIS A 25 10.68 -1.98 3.25
CA HIS A 25 10.26 -0.61 3.57
C HIS A 25 8.97 -0.61 4.39
N GLU A 26 8.85 0.37 5.29
CA GLU A 26 7.59 0.70 5.96
C GLU A 26 6.75 1.54 4.97
N VAL A 27 5.51 1.14 4.72
CA VAL A 27 4.64 1.77 3.73
C VAL A 27 3.32 2.18 4.36
N THR A 28 2.99 3.46 4.26
CA THR A 28 1.67 4.01 4.53
C THR A 28 0.95 4.23 3.21
N VAL A 29 -0.27 3.70 3.08
CA VAL A 29 -1.09 3.90 1.89
C VAL A 29 -2.22 4.87 2.18
N VAL A 30 -2.43 5.84 1.29
CA VAL A 30 -3.58 6.75 1.38
C VAL A 30 -4.57 6.35 0.30
N VAL A 31 -5.75 5.91 0.75
CA VAL A 31 -6.82 5.44 -0.13
C VAL A 31 -8.11 6.20 0.15
N ARG A 32 -8.93 6.34 -0.89
CA ARG A 32 -10.24 7.01 -0.78
C ARG A 32 -11.30 6.12 -0.12
N ALA A 33 -11.20 4.80 -0.32
CA ALA A 33 -12.16 3.82 0.17
C ALA A 33 -11.39 2.60 0.70
N PRO A 34 -11.32 2.40 2.03
CA PRO A 34 -10.56 1.30 2.62
C PRO A 34 -10.99 -0.09 2.13
N ALA A 35 -12.29 -0.28 1.86
CA ALA A 35 -12.83 -1.54 1.33
C ALA A 35 -12.30 -1.92 -0.07
N ARG A 36 -11.56 -1.02 -0.75
CA ARG A 36 -10.92 -1.29 -2.05
C ARG A 36 -9.44 -1.66 -1.94
N LEU A 37 -8.88 -1.70 -0.73
CA LEU A 37 -7.54 -2.22 -0.51
C LEU A 37 -7.54 -3.73 -0.76
N PRO A 38 -6.58 -4.25 -1.54
CA PRO A 38 -6.35 -5.68 -1.65
C PRO A 38 -6.12 -6.31 -0.27
N GLU A 39 -6.69 -7.50 -0.04
CA GLU A 39 -6.48 -8.28 1.19
C GLU A 39 -5.01 -8.63 1.43
N ALA A 40 -4.20 -8.65 0.37
CA ALA A 40 -2.76 -8.86 0.44
C ALA A 40 -2.00 -7.77 1.21
N PHE A 41 -2.62 -6.61 1.44
CA PHE A 41 -2.07 -5.61 2.35
C PHE A 41 -2.67 -5.84 3.74
N ASP A 42 -1.84 -6.30 4.66
CA ASP A 42 -2.22 -6.43 6.08
C ASP A 42 -2.38 -5.01 6.65
N ALA A 43 -3.58 -4.46 6.46
CA ALA A 43 -3.88 -3.07 6.74
C ALA A 43 -4.15 -2.92 8.24
N ARG A 44 -3.17 -2.39 8.98
CA ARG A 44 -3.44 -1.82 10.30
C ARG A 44 -3.98 -0.41 10.11
N ALA A 45 -5.26 -0.22 10.42
CA ALA A 45 -5.80 1.13 10.58
C ALA A 45 -5.09 1.80 11.77
N LEU A 46 -4.48 2.96 11.51
CA LEU A 46 -4.00 3.89 12.55
C LEU A 46 -5.14 4.79 13.00
#